data_AF-A0A5Q2NJ23-F1
#
_entry.id   AF-A0A5Q2NJ23-F1
#
_cell.length_a   1.000
_cell.length_b   1.000
_cell.length_c   1.000
_cell.angle_alpha   90.00
_cell.angle_beta   90.00
_cell.angle_gamma   90.00
#
_symmetry.space_group_name_H-M   'P 1'
#
loop_
_entity.id
_entity.type
_entity.pdbx_description
1 polymer ?
#
loop_
_entity_poly.entity_id
_entity_poly.type
_entity_poly.pdbx_seq_one_letter_code
_entity_poly.pdbx_strand_id
1 'polypeptide(L)'
;MKDGLAVPLAAVIGSIVSFAFGIWHESLTLLLVCMAVDYITGISASLKERRGLSSIVGSWGLARKGLTLLIILIAHRIDELLGGGSAVMGAAIYFYIGNELLSIVENCGRIGLPLPEKLRSAIEIFRRKDD
;
A
#
# COMPACT_ATOMS: atom_id res chain seq x y z
N MET A 1 -37.25 6.00 -0.50
CA MET A 1 -36.56 6.25 -1.79
C MET A 1 -35.04 6.32 -1.69
N LYS A 2 -34.41 6.65 -0.55
CA LYS A 2 -32.94 6.63 -0.41
C LYS A 2 -32.34 5.22 -0.36
N ASP A 3 -33.09 4.25 0.13
CA ASP A 3 -32.61 2.85 0.28
C ASP A 3 -32.60 2.06 -1.04
N GLY A 4 -33.32 2.53 -2.08
CA GLY A 4 -33.42 1.84 -3.36
C GLY A 4 -32.19 1.99 -4.28
N LEU A 5 -31.34 2.98 -4.04
CA LEU A 5 -30.13 3.26 -4.83
C LEU A 5 -28.83 2.84 -4.14
N ALA A 6 -28.83 2.70 -2.81
CA ALA A 6 -27.64 2.31 -2.06
C ALA A 6 -27.26 0.84 -2.28
N VAL A 7 -28.26 -0.06 -2.34
CA VAL A 7 -28.05 -1.50 -2.54
C VAL A 7 -27.44 -1.82 -3.93
N PRO A 8 -27.94 -1.25 -5.05
CA PRO A 8 -27.31 -1.43 -6.36
C PRO A 8 -25.87 -0.92 -6.42
N LEU A 9 -25.58 0.23 -5.80
CA LEU A 9 -24.23 0.80 -5.81
C LEU A 9 -23.24 -0.07 -5.04
N ALA A 10 -23.62 -0.55 -3.85
CA ALA A 10 -22.79 -1.46 -3.06
C ALA A 10 -22.54 -2.77 -3.82
N ALA A 11 -23.54 -3.29 -4.54
CA ALA A 11 -23.38 -4.49 -5.37
C ALA A 11 -22.40 -4.27 -6.53
N VAL A 12 -22.45 -3.12 -7.21
CA VAL A 12 -21.51 -2.78 -8.29
C VAL A 12 -20.09 -2.62 -7.76
N ILE A 13 -19.90 -1.95 -6.63
CA ILE A 13 -18.58 -1.81 -6.02
C ILE A 13 -18.06 -3.17 -5.57
N GLY A 14 -18.91 -3.97 -4.91
CA GLY A 14 -18.58 -5.32 -4.48
C GLY A 14 -18.14 -6.21 -5.63
N SER A 15 -18.85 -6.17 -6.76
CA SER A 15 -18.49 -6.99 -7.94
C SER A 15 -17.15 -6.57 -8.55
N ILE A 16 -16.85 -5.27 -8.61
CA ILE A 16 -15.55 -4.78 -9.08
C ILE A 16 -14.42 -5.22 -8.14
N VAL A 17 -14.62 -5.08 -6.83
CA VAL A 17 -13.62 -5.49 -5.83
C VAL A 17 -13.40 -7.00 -5.86
N SER A 18 -14.47 -7.79 -5.90
CA SER A 18 -14.38 -9.25 -6.03
C SER A 18 -13.75 -9.67 -7.36
N PHE A 19 -13.98 -8.96 -8.46
CA PHE A 19 -13.28 -9.21 -9.73
C PHE A 19 -11.78 -8.91 -9.64
N ALA A 20 -11.41 -7.84 -8.93
CA ALA A 20 -10.03 -7.40 -8.82
C ALA A 20 -9.17 -8.30 -7.92
N PHE A 21 -9.73 -8.80 -6.81
CA PHE A 21 -8.96 -9.48 -5.76
C PHE A 21 -9.47 -10.87 -5.39
N GLY A 22 -10.58 -11.32 -5.99
CA GLY A 22 -11.19 -12.60 -5.67
C GLY A 22 -11.76 -12.64 -4.25
N ILE A 23 -11.40 -13.68 -3.50
CA ILE A 23 -11.74 -13.83 -2.08
C ILE A 23 -10.92 -12.82 -1.27
N TRP A 24 -11.52 -12.20 -0.26
CA TRP A 24 -10.79 -11.26 0.58
C TRP A 24 -9.78 -11.98 1.48
N HIS A 25 -8.49 -11.69 1.31
CA HIS A 25 -7.40 -12.27 2.11
C HIS A 25 -6.94 -11.32 3.23
N GLU A 26 -6.57 -11.86 4.38
CA GLU A 26 -6.04 -11.07 5.50
C GLU A 26 -4.73 -10.35 5.16
N SER A 27 -3.92 -10.92 4.26
CA SER A 27 -2.72 -10.27 3.74
C SER A 27 -3.06 -8.99 2.96
N LEU A 28 -4.17 -8.96 2.23
CA LEU A 28 -4.64 -7.75 1.55
C LEU A 28 -5.10 -6.69 2.57
N THR A 29 -5.81 -7.10 3.63
CA THR A 29 -6.15 -6.20 4.75
C THR A 29 -4.89 -5.57 5.33
N LEU A 30 -3.86 -6.38 5.65
CA LEU A 30 -2.61 -5.90 6.20
C LEU A 30 -1.91 -4.90 5.28
N LEU A 31 -1.87 -5.19 3.97
CA LEU A 31 -1.29 -4.26 3.00
C LEU A 31 -2.01 -2.90 3.00
N LEU A 32 -3.34 -2.89 3.01
CA LEU A 32 -4.12 -1.65 3.04
C LEU A 32 -3.88 -0.86 4.33
N VAL A 33 -3.73 -1.56 5.46
CA VAL A 33 -3.35 -0.93 6.74
C VAL A 33 -1.94 -0.33 6.64
N CYS A 34 -0.96 -1.06 6.11
CA CYS A 34 0.39 -0.55 5.90
C CYS A 34 0.39 0.69 4.99
N MET A 35 -0.35 0.68 3.88
CA MET A 35 -0.53 1.82 2.99
C MET A 35 -1.10 3.06 3.69
N ALA A 36 -2.10 2.86 4.56
CA ALA A 36 -2.71 3.94 5.33
C ALA A 36 -1.73 4.51 6.38
N VAL A 37 -1.03 3.64 7.11
CA VAL A 37 -0.02 4.04 8.09
C VAL A 37 1.14 4.77 7.41
N ASP A 38 1.61 4.28 6.27
CA ASP A 38 2.66 4.96 5.49
C ASP A 38 2.22 6.36 5.05
N TYR A 39 1.00 6.51 4.54
CA TYR A 39 0.48 7.82 4.15
C TYR A 39 0.40 8.79 5.33
N ILE A 40 -0.11 8.35 6.48
CA ILE A 40 -0.23 9.16 7.70
C ILE A 40 1.16 9.56 8.24
N THR A 41 2.08 8.60 8.30
CA THR A 41 3.45 8.85 8.78
C THR A 41 4.23 9.75 7.81
N GLY A 42 4.07 9.58 6.49
CA GLY A 42 4.68 10.43 5.48
C GLY A 42 4.22 11.88 5.55
N ILE A 43 2.91 12.11 5.76
CA ILE A 43 2.37 13.46 6.02
C ILE A 43 2.98 14.04 7.29
N SER A 44 2.98 13.27 8.38
CA SER A 44 3.50 13.70 9.68
C SER A 44 4.98 14.07 9.61
N ALA A 45 5.79 13.27 8.90
CA ALA A 45 7.20 13.53 8.64
C ALA A 45 7.40 14.84 7.86
N SER A 46 6.62 15.06 6.79
CA SER A 46 6.72 16.29 5.98
C SER A 46 6.37 17.55 6.78
N LEU A 47 5.35 17.46 7.65
CA LEU A 47 4.96 18.54 8.55
C LEU A 47 6.05 18.84 9.58
N LYS A 48 6.65 17.81 10.19
CA LYS A 48 7.74 17.99 11.17
C LYS A 48 8.96 18.68 10.54
N GLU A 49 9.31 18.30 9.32
CA GLU A 49 10.44 18.88 8.58
C GLU A 49 10.17 20.28 8.02
N ARG A 50 8.95 20.83 8.22
CA ARG A 50 8.51 22.13 7.68
C ARG A 50 8.67 22.25 6.16
N ARG A 51 8.69 21.12 5.44
CA ARG A 51 8.79 21.08 3.97
C ARG A 51 7.48 21.50 3.28
N GLY A 52 6.40 21.62 4.04
CA GLY A 52 5.06 21.89 3.51
C GLY A 52 4.43 20.64 2.89
N LEU A 53 3.13 20.72 2.58
CA LEU A 53 2.41 19.68 1.86
C LEU A 53 2.32 20.08 0.39
N SER A 54 3.29 19.64 -0.42
CA SER A 54 3.15 19.75 -1.87
C SER A 54 2.08 18.75 -2.33
N SER A 55 0.95 19.26 -2.81
CA SER A 55 -0.15 18.46 -3.35
C SER A 55 0.32 17.50 -4.45
N ILE A 56 1.32 17.91 -5.25
CA ILE A 56 1.94 17.08 -6.29
C ILE A 56 2.70 15.89 -5.71
N VAL A 57 3.47 16.10 -4.63
CA VAL A 57 4.22 15.01 -3.99
C VAL A 57 3.28 14.05 -3.27
N GLY A 58 2.25 14.57 -2.60
CA GLY A 58 1.23 13.76 -1.93
C GLY A 58 0.39 12.93 -2.91
N SER A 59 -0.05 13.54 -4.02
CA SER A 59 -0.84 12.84 -5.05
C SER A 59 -0.01 11.78 -5.76
N TRP A 60 1.28 12.04 -6.02
CA TRP A 60 2.19 11.03 -6.58
C TRP A 60 2.38 9.84 -5.62
N GLY A 61 2.49 10.11 -4.31
CA GLY A 61 2.52 9.05 -3.29
C GLY A 61 1.31 8.13 -3.36
N LEU A 62 0.10 8.71 -3.44
CA LEU A 62 -1.15 7.95 -3.59
C LEU A 62 -1.26 7.23 -4.94
N ALA A 63 -0.81 7.86 -6.03
CA ALA A 63 -0.80 7.24 -7.35
C ALA A 63 0.06 5.96 -7.37
N ARG A 64 1.23 5.97 -6.71
CA ARG A 64 2.07 4.76 -6.57
C ARG A 64 1.35 3.63 -5.83
N LYS A 65 0.62 3.93 -4.76
CA LYS A 65 -0.19 2.92 -4.04
C LYS A 65 -1.33 2.38 -4.90
N GLY A 66 -1.94 3.22 -5.73
CA GLY A 66 -2.90 2.79 -6.76
C GLY A 66 -2.28 1.82 -7.77
N LEU A 67 -1.08 2.12 -8.27
CA LEU A 67 -0.33 1.21 -9.16
C LEU A 67 0.00 -0.12 -8.48
N THR A 68 0.36 -0.12 -7.19
CA THR A 68 0.55 -1.34 -6.40
C THR A 68 -0.71 -2.21 -6.40
N LEU A 69 -1.89 -1.63 -6.16
CA LEU A 69 -3.15 -2.37 -6.19
C LEU A 69 -3.48 -2.92 -7.59
N LEU A 70 -3.13 -2.19 -8.65
CA LEU A 70 -3.26 -2.69 -10.03
C LEU A 70 -2.32 -3.87 -10.31
N ILE A 71 -1.10 -3.86 -9.76
CA ILE A 71 -0.17 -4.99 -9.88
C ILE A 71 -0.71 -6.21 -9.15
N ILE A 72 -1.32 -6.03 -7.97
CA ILE A 72 -1.96 -7.12 -7.23
C ILE A 72 -3.17 -7.67 -7.98
N LEU A 73 -3.96 -6.81 -8.63
CA LEU A 73 -5.03 -7.25 -9.52
C LEU A 73 -4.48 -8.13 -10.64
N ILE A 74 -3.41 -7.70 -11.32
CA ILE A 74 -2.78 -8.49 -12.38
C ILE A 74 -2.28 -9.83 -11.82
N ALA A 75 -1.67 -9.83 -10.64
CA ALA A 75 -1.21 -11.05 -9.96
C ALA A 75 -2.38 -12.02 -9.66
N HIS A 76 -3.52 -11.51 -9.20
CA HIS A 76 -4.73 -12.30 -9.02
C HIS A 76 -5.22 -12.90 -10.34
N ARG A 77 -5.22 -12.12 -11.43
CA ARG A 77 -5.61 -12.63 -12.76
C ARG A 77 -4.65 -13.72 -13.26
N ILE A 78 -3.37 -13.67 -12.89
CA ILE A 78 -2.41 -14.74 -13.19
C ILE A 78 -2.75 -16.01 -12.42
N ASP A 79 -3.07 -15.92 -11.11
CA ASP A 79 -3.50 -17.09 -10.33
C ASP A 79 -4.74 -17.74 -10.97
N GLU A 80 -5.74 -16.95 -11.36
CA GLU A 80 -6.94 -17.46 -12.06
C GLU A 80 -6.60 -18.16 -13.39
N LEU A 81 -5.66 -17.61 -14.17
CA LEU A 81 -5.19 -18.23 -15.42
C LEU A 81 -4.44 -19.56 -15.18
N LEU A 82 -3.78 -19.72 -14.04
CA LEU A 82 -3.03 -20.93 -13.67
C LEU A 82 -3.90 -22.03 -13.03
N GLY A 83 -5.22 -21.85 -12.99
CA GLY A 83 -6.16 -22.80 -12.39
C GLY A 83 -6.64 -22.40 -11.00
N GLY A 84 -6.45 -21.13 -10.62
CA GLY A 84 -6.90 -20.55 -9.36
C GLY A 84 -5.84 -20.59 -8.26
N GLY A 85 -6.29 -20.34 -7.02
CA GLY A 85 -5.41 -20.18 -5.86
C GLY A 85 -5.06 -18.72 -5.61
N SER A 86 -3.95 -18.49 -4.91
CA SER A 86 -3.54 -17.14 -4.49
C SER A 86 -2.03 -17.01 -4.32
N ALA A 87 -1.25 -17.83 -5.04
CA ALA A 87 0.20 -17.91 -4.82
C ALA A 87 0.91 -16.66 -5.36
N VAL A 88 0.59 -16.26 -6.60
CA VAL A 88 1.18 -15.10 -7.25
C VAL A 88 0.67 -13.80 -6.60
N MET A 89 -0.64 -13.71 -6.35
CA MET A 89 -1.25 -12.60 -5.62
C MET A 89 -0.68 -12.48 -4.21
N GLY A 90 -0.58 -13.59 -3.48
CA GLY A 90 -0.01 -13.63 -2.14
C GLY A 90 1.44 -13.14 -2.12
N ALA A 91 2.27 -13.62 -3.04
CA ALA A 91 3.65 -13.17 -3.18
C ALA A 91 3.76 -11.67 -3.47
N ALA A 92 2.92 -11.14 -4.39
CA ALA A 92 2.87 -9.72 -4.69
C ALA A 92 2.46 -8.90 -3.46
N ILE A 93 1.43 -9.33 -2.73
CA ILE A 93 0.97 -8.65 -1.51
C ILE A 93 2.09 -8.60 -0.46
N TYR A 94 2.75 -9.72 -0.16
CA TYR A 94 3.84 -9.75 0.82
C TYR A 94 5.04 -8.90 0.41
N PHE A 95 5.38 -8.87 -0.88
CA PHE A 95 6.40 -7.98 -1.40
C PHE A 95 6.06 -6.50 -1.13
N TYR A 96 4.84 -6.08 -1.43
CA TYR A 96 4.42 -4.70 -1.20
C TYR A 96 4.22 -4.37 0.28
N ILE A 97 3.84 -5.32 1.14
CA ILE A 97 3.87 -5.13 2.60
C ILE A 97 5.29 -4.77 3.03
N GLY A 98 6.30 -5.49 2.54
CA GLY A 98 7.70 -5.17 2.81
C GLY A 98 8.09 -3.75 2.39
N ASN A 99 7.67 -3.33 1.18
CA ASN A 99 7.93 -1.97 0.68
C ASN A 99 7.27 -0.89 1.54
N GLU A 100 6.02 -1.11 1.95
CA GLU A 100 5.28 -0.18 2.80
C GLU A 100 5.88 -0.11 4.21
N LEU A 101 6.29 -1.25 4.78
CA LEU A 101 6.99 -1.29 6.07
C LEU A 101 8.32 -0.52 6.03
N LEU A 102 9.10 -0.65 4.94
CA LEU A 102 10.33 0.10 4.78
C LEU A 102 10.06 1.61 4.77
N SER A 103 9.05 2.05 4.00
CA SER A 103 8.67 3.47 3.93
C SER A 103 8.14 4.02 5.26
N ILE A 104 7.36 3.23 6.01
CA ILE A 104 6.92 3.58 7.37
C ILE A 104 8.13 3.80 8.29
N VAL A 105 9.10 2.88 8.28
CA VAL A 105 10.28 3.00 9.15
C VAL A 105 11.10 4.25 8.79
N GLU A 106 11.25 4.57 7.50
CA GLU A 106 11.88 5.81 7.05
C GLU A 106 11.14 7.05 7.57
N ASN A 107 9.82 7.09 7.43
CA ASN A 107 8.99 8.18 7.92
C ASN A 107 9.07 8.32 9.45
N CYS A 108 9.09 7.22 10.19
CA CYS A 108 9.32 7.19 11.64
C CYS A 108 10.69 7.80 12.01
N GLY A 109 11.74 7.48 11.28
CA GLY A 109 13.07 8.08 11.46
C GLY A 109 13.07 9.59 11.22
N ARG A 110 12.37 10.06 10.18
CA ARG A 110 12.18 11.50 9.91
C ARG A 110 11.37 12.21 11.00
N ILE A 111 10.39 11.52 11.59
CA ILE A 111 9.62 12.00 12.76
C ILE A 111 10.48 11.96 14.04
N GLY A 112 11.68 11.39 14.02
CA GLY A 112 12.60 11.33 15.17
C GLY A 112 12.23 10.28 16.20
N LEU A 113 11.48 9.24 15.80
CA LEU A 113 11.32 8.06 16.64
C LEU A 113 12.67 7.33 16.74
N PRO A 114 13.07 6.87 17.94
CA PRO A 114 14.34 6.19 18.11
C PRO A 114 14.32 4.85 17.35
N LEU A 115 15.12 4.77 16.28
CA LEU A 115 15.33 3.53 15.52
C LEU A 115 16.63 2.85 15.96
N PRO A 116 16.65 1.51 16.12
CA PRO A 116 17.89 0.78 16.36
C PRO A 116 18.91 1.04 15.25
N GLU A 117 20.20 1.17 15.60
CA GLU A 117 21.25 1.48 14.62
C GLU A 117 21.28 0.51 13.44
N LYS A 118 21.10 -0.79 13.70
CA LYS A 118 21.05 -1.83 12.65
C LYS A 118 19.97 -1.55 11.60
N LEU A 119 18.80 -1.07 12.04
CA LEU A 119 17.68 -0.76 11.15
C LEU A 119 17.98 0.49 10.32
N ARG A 120 18.57 1.51 10.95
CA ARG A 120 19.00 2.73 10.26
C ARG A 120 20.06 2.44 9.19
N SER A 121 21.06 1.63 9.52
CA SER A 121 22.11 1.22 8.57
C SER A 121 21.55 0.39 7.41
N ALA A 122 20.59 -0.51 7.68
CA ALA A 122 19.96 -1.30 6.62
C ALA A 122 19.23 -0.39 5.61
N ILE A 123 18.43 0.57 6.11
CA ILE A 123 17.71 1.54 5.27
C ILE A 123 18.67 2.39 4.44
N GLU A 124 19.78 2.87 5.02
CA GLU A 124 20.77 3.66 4.29
C GLU A 124 21.42 2.88 3.13
N ILE A 125 21.60 1.56 3.27
CA ILE A 125 22.12 0.70 2.19
C ILE A 125 21.10 0.60 1.05
N PHE A 126 19.81 0.43 1.35
CA PHE A 126 18.76 0.42 0.33
C PHE A 126 18.71 1.76 -0.42
N ARG A 127 18.81 2.89 0.29
CA ARG A 127 18.80 4.22 -0.33
C ARG A 127 19.94 4.43 -1.33
N ARG A 128 21.15 3.94 -1.05
CA ARG A 128 22.31 4.07 -1.97
C ARG A 128 22.19 3.26 -3.25
N LYS A 129 21.21 2.36 -3.35
CA LYS A 129 21.05 1.45 -4.48
C LYS A 129 19.96 1.89 -5.46
N ASP A 130 19.11 2.83 -5.05
CA ASP A 130 18.02 3.41 -5.86
C ASP A 130 18.42 4.77 -6.52
N ASP A 131 19.60 5.30 -6.19
CA ASP A 131 20.27 6.46 -6.84
C ASP A 131 21.27 5.98 -7.92
#